data_AF-A0A178M2I3-F1
#
_entry.id   AF-A0A178M2I3-F1
#
_cell.length_a   1.000
_cell.length_b   1.000
_cell.length_c   1.000
_cell.angle_alpha   90.00
_cell.angle_beta   90.00
_cell.angle_gamma   90.00
#
_symmetry.space_group_name_H-M   'P 1'
#
loop_
_entity.id
_entity.type
_entity.pdbx_description
1 polymer ?
#
loop_
_entity_poly.entity_id
_entity_poly.type
_entity_poly.pdbx_seq_one_letter_code
_entity_poly.pdbx_strand_id
1 'polypeptide(L)'
;MSVLGGFLSTWTQARTTFGEGVPEPGATFDNSAALQQLETDTRAAAPASIWSGAAADAYDAKNAEQVRTLSRMAELDQNIGLEVDRSAAVVAHGRHQLDSVKDWVLAAAGSVPKGPAGEQMMIPIVAKGCSDVTDIVTTSNGELATIAGRISKLGAEYRTLSGGEKQPEGTDALGWWKQGEPPPVDPLEEILRKYQVEEDPDGTREWEPPWPLNMMTDPKHITAAEARILDELSPLEMRDMDQIKEAAEVEAKVRFPPQNGVNDTADNHTDAFRHTYWNALMTQRFGEQWTRDFATAHERLPNNPSTAEAMDLYNNEVGRAIAVANPDASPEQLADLVEQAVDAGDTVVIAPGGERLAWSDTIALGEAGTTTAATVPGLPPMPTGAGPGGIYDPGRPGGYGTSAGGY
;
A
#
# COMPACT_ATOMS: atom_id res chain seq x y z
N MET A 1 30.38 1.94 22.52
CA MET A 1 29.20 2.74 22.91
C MET A 1 29.05 2.71 24.43
N SER A 2 28.61 3.80 25.06
CA SER A 2 28.25 3.78 26.48
C SER A 2 26.88 3.09 26.67
N VAL A 3 26.62 2.57 27.88
CA VAL A 3 25.34 1.90 28.22
C VAL A 3 24.15 2.85 27.98
N LEU A 4 24.30 4.13 28.32
CA LEU A 4 23.32 5.18 28.03
C LEU A 4 23.14 5.44 26.52
N GLY A 5 24.22 5.39 25.75
CA GLY A 5 24.14 5.51 24.29
C GLY A 5 23.37 4.37 23.64
N GLY A 6 23.50 3.15 24.17
CA GLY A 6 22.70 2.00 23.75
C GLY A 6 21.21 2.23 24.01
N PHE A 7 20.83 2.67 25.21
CA PHE A 7 19.44 3.03 25.52
C PHE A 7 18.87 4.09 24.58
N LEU A 8 19.60 5.18 24.34
CA LEU A 8 19.12 6.25 23.46
C LEU A 8 18.90 5.76 22.03
N SER A 9 19.76 4.86 21.54
CA SER A 9 19.55 4.22 20.24
C SER A 9 18.27 3.38 20.22
N THR A 10 18.05 2.54 21.24
CA THR A 10 16.83 1.73 21.37
C THR A 10 15.58 2.60 21.47
N TRP A 11 15.63 3.65 22.28
CA TRP A 11 14.54 4.61 22.42
C TRP A 11 14.23 5.32 21.10
N THR A 12 15.24 5.81 20.38
CA THR A 12 15.04 6.47 19.07
C THR A 12 14.38 5.50 18.11
N GLN A 13 14.86 4.27 18.01
CA GLN A 13 14.31 3.27 17.10
C GLN A 13 12.86 2.94 17.44
N ALA A 14 12.53 2.77 18.73
CA ALA A 14 11.14 2.61 19.17
C ALA A 14 10.30 3.85 18.88
N ARG A 15 10.82 5.07 19.09
CA ARG A 15 10.07 6.31 18.84
C ARG A 15 9.75 6.52 17.36
N THR A 16 10.64 6.06 16.47
CA THR A 16 10.43 6.07 15.02
C THR A 16 9.33 5.11 14.57
N THR A 17 9.10 3.97 15.24
CA THR A 17 8.00 3.04 14.86
C THR A 17 6.62 3.64 15.08
N PHE A 18 6.49 4.67 15.92
CA PHE A 18 5.26 5.42 16.10
C PHE A 18 5.08 6.52 15.04
N GLY A 19 6.01 6.69 14.11
CA GLY A 19 6.00 7.75 13.10
C GLY A 19 6.22 9.15 13.68
N GLU A 20 6.11 10.16 12.80
CA GLU A 20 6.22 11.58 13.14
C GLU A 20 4.93 12.34 12.81
N GLY A 21 4.88 13.65 13.11
CA GLY A 21 3.73 14.51 12.77
C GLY A 21 2.50 14.36 13.68
N VAL A 22 1.38 14.95 13.32
CA VAL A 22 0.10 14.74 14.02
C VAL A 22 -0.60 13.58 13.32
N PRO A 23 -1.02 12.52 14.03
CA PRO A 23 -1.77 11.44 13.41
C PRO A 23 -3.04 11.95 12.72
N GLU A 24 -3.35 11.41 11.55
CA GLU A 24 -4.54 11.79 10.78
C GLU A 24 -5.83 11.56 11.58
N PRO A 25 -6.75 12.53 11.61
CA PRO A 25 -8.03 12.35 12.28
C PRO A 25 -8.96 11.46 11.48
N GLY A 26 -9.82 10.74 12.18
CA GLY A 26 -10.84 9.87 11.61
C GLY A 26 -11.87 10.59 10.75
N ALA A 27 -12.07 11.88 10.97
CA ALA A 27 -12.98 12.71 10.16
C ALA A 27 -12.63 12.71 8.67
N THR A 28 -11.37 12.46 8.29
CA THR A 28 -10.95 12.32 6.89
C THR A 28 -11.57 11.11 6.19
N PHE A 29 -11.98 10.10 6.96
CA PHE A 29 -12.53 8.83 6.49
C PHE A 29 -14.04 8.69 6.75
N ASP A 30 -14.69 9.76 7.23
CA ASP A 30 -16.12 9.78 7.54
C ASP A 30 -16.89 10.61 6.51
N ASN A 31 -17.48 9.94 5.49
CA ASN A 31 -18.41 10.57 4.55
C ASN A 31 -19.88 10.35 4.94
N SER A 32 -20.16 9.97 6.19
CA SER A 32 -21.52 9.65 6.65
C SER A 32 -22.51 10.79 6.44
N ALA A 33 -22.08 12.05 6.56
CA ALA A 33 -22.94 13.22 6.33
C ALA A 33 -23.45 13.29 4.88
N ALA A 34 -22.60 12.99 3.90
CA ALA A 34 -22.99 12.96 2.50
C ALA A 34 -23.94 11.78 2.22
N LEU A 35 -23.66 10.62 2.82
CA LEU A 35 -24.51 9.42 2.70
C LEU A 35 -25.89 9.62 3.36
N GLN A 36 -25.96 10.31 4.49
CA GLN A 36 -27.21 10.69 5.15
C GLN A 36 -28.03 11.70 4.32
N GLN A 37 -27.35 12.61 3.62
CA GLN A 37 -28.02 13.51 2.69
C GLN A 37 -28.62 12.73 1.51
N LEU A 38 -27.84 11.81 0.92
CA LEU A 38 -28.34 10.91 -0.13
C LEU A 38 -29.52 10.07 0.37
N GLU A 39 -29.44 9.52 1.58
CA GLU A 39 -30.55 8.77 2.18
C GLU A 39 -31.82 9.64 2.27
N THR A 40 -31.67 10.89 2.70
CA THR A 40 -32.79 11.85 2.82
C THR A 40 -33.41 12.13 1.45
N ASP A 41 -32.59 12.37 0.43
CA ASP A 41 -33.03 12.65 -0.93
C ASP A 41 -33.72 11.43 -1.55
N THR A 42 -33.17 10.23 -1.37
CA THR A 42 -33.79 8.97 -1.78
C THR A 42 -35.15 8.80 -1.09
N ARG A 43 -35.23 9.02 0.23
CA ARG A 43 -36.51 8.94 0.95
C ARG A 43 -37.55 9.95 0.44
N ALA A 44 -37.13 11.16 0.07
CA ALA A 44 -38.00 12.18 -0.49
C ALA A 44 -38.51 11.83 -1.91
N ALA A 45 -37.79 10.99 -2.65
CA ALA A 45 -38.17 10.52 -3.98
C ALA A 45 -39.27 9.44 -3.96
N ALA A 46 -39.71 8.98 -2.79
CA ALA A 46 -40.77 7.97 -2.68
C ALA A 46 -42.07 8.40 -3.42
N PRO A 47 -42.85 7.45 -3.96
CA PRO A 47 -44.07 7.77 -4.71
C PRO A 47 -45.05 8.57 -3.84
N ALA A 48 -45.30 9.82 -4.22
CA ALA A 48 -46.34 10.62 -3.59
C ALA A 48 -47.74 10.11 -3.96
N SER A 49 -48.78 10.57 -3.25
CA SER A 49 -50.19 10.18 -3.49
C SER A 49 -50.71 10.34 -4.93
N ILE A 50 -49.98 11.06 -5.79
CA ILE A 50 -50.29 11.27 -7.21
C ILE A 50 -49.81 10.14 -8.14
N TRP A 51 -48.89 9.28 -7.68
CA TRP A 51 -48.40 8.13 -8.42
C TRP A 51 -48.71 6.85 -7.65
N SER A 52 -49.62 6.04 -8.20
CA SER A 52 -50.15 4.85 -7.54
C SER A 52 -50.27 3.66 -8.50
N GLY A 53 -50.35 2.45 -7.95
CA GLY A 53 -50.46 1.20 -8.68
C GLY A 53 -49.16 0.41 -8.65
N ALA A 54 -49.16 -0.78 -9.25
CA ALA A 54 -48.08 -1.76 -9.08
C ALA A 54 -46.66 -1.24 -9.39
N ALA A 55 -46.52 -0.32 -10.35
CA ALA A 55 -45.23 0.30 -10.66
C ALA A 55 -44.75 1.26 -9.56
N ALA A 56 -45.67 2.02 -8.95
CA ALA A 56 -45.35 2.87 -7.81
C ALA A 56 -44.97 2.01 -6.59
N ASP A 57 -45.71 0.94 -6.32
CA ASP A 57 -45.40 0.02 -5.22
C ASP A 57 -44.02 -0.65 -5.39
N ALA A 58 -43.67 -1.07 -6.61
CA ALA A 58 -42.35 -1.63 -6.92
C ALA A 58 -41.22 -0.61 -6.77
N TYR A 59 -41.46 0.63 -7.20
CA TYR A 59 -40.51 1.72 -7.00
C TYR A 59 -40.31 2.03 -5.52
N ASP A 60 -41.39 2.14 -4.73
CA ASP A 60 -41.32 2.40 -3.29
C ASP A 60 -40.51 1.31 -2.56
N ALA A 61 -40.73 0.04 -2.92
CA ALA A 61 -39.96 -1.08 -2.37
C ALA A 61 -38.46 -0.97 -2.65
N LYS A 62 -38.07 -0.61 -3.89
CA LYS A 62 -36.66 -0.40 -4.26
C LYS A 62 -36.06 0.84 -3.61
N ASN A 63 -36.82 1.92 -3.52
CA ASN A 63 -36.41 3.13 -2.84
C ASN A 63 -36.14 2.86 -1.34
N ALA A 64 -36.99 2.05 -0.71
CA ALA A 64 -36.80 1.62 0.68
C ALA A 64 -35.58 0.70 0.87
N GLU A 65 -35.23 -0.14 -0.12
CA GLU A 65 -33.98 -0.90 -0.11
C GLU A 65 -32.76 0.02 -0.17
N GLN A 66 -32.74 0.97 -1.11
CA GLN A 66 -31.65 1.94 -1.27
C GLN A 66 -31.43 2.79 -0.02
N VAL A 67 -32.51 3.27 0.60
CA VAL A 67 -32.47 3.98 1.89
C VAL A 67 -31.77 3.14 2.96
N ARG A 68 -32.14 1.86 3.11
CA ARG A 68 -31.50 0.98 4.11
C ARG A 68 -30.00 0.79 3.84
N THR A 69 -29.61 0.64 2.58
CA THR A 69 -28.21 0.51 2.19
C THR A 69 -27.44 1.80 2.51
N LEU A 70 -27.97 2.97 2.15
CA LEU A 70 -27.32 4.27 2.41
C LEU A 70 -27.17 4.54 3.90
N SER A 71 -28.21 4.27 4.72
CA SER A 71 -28.11 4.37 6.18
C SER A 71 -27.00 3.47 6.71
N ARG A 72 -26.90 2.24 6.19
CA ARG A 72 -25.90 1.28 6.66
C ARG A 72 -24.50 1.67 6.26
N MET A 73 -24.29 2.18 5.05
CA MET A 73 -23.00 2.74 4.63
C MET A 73 -22.60 3.93 5.51
N ALA A 74 -23.55 4.84 5.80
CA ALA A 74 -23.27 5.98 6.67
C ALA A 74 -22.80 5.56 8.07
N GLU A 75 -23.43 4.53 8.66
CA GLU A 75 -22.99 3.96 9.93
C GLU A 75 -21.58 3.34 9.85
N LEU A 76 -21.27 2.63 8.76
CA LEU A 76 -19.97 1.99 8.59
C LEU A 76 -18.85 3.03 8.43
N ASP A 77 -19.06 4.09 7.64
CA ASP A 77 -18.11 5.20 7.46
C ASP A 77 -17.80 5.90 8.78
N GLN A 78 -18.85 6.22 9.56
CA GLN A 78 -18.67 6.82 10.87
C GLN A 78 -17.84 5.91 11.80
N ASN A 79 -18.08 4.60 11.77
CA ASN A 79 -17.31 3.65 12.57
C ASN A 79 -15.86 3.50 12.11
N ILE A 80 -15.57 3.58 10.81
CA ILE A 80 -14.19 3.62 10.29
C ILE A 80 -13.48 4.86 10.82
N GLY A 81 -14.10 6.05 10.72
CA GLY A 81 -13.54 7.27 11.29
C GLY A 81 -13.19 7.12 12.77
N LEU A 82 -14.11 6.57 13.57
CA LEU A 82 -13.86 6.33 15.00
C LEU A 82 -12.69 5.37 15.29
N GLU A 83 -12.48 4.34 14.47
CA GLU A 83 -11.33 3.44 14.64
C GLU A 83 -10.00 4.09 14.22
N VAL A 84 -10.02 4.96 13.20
CA VAL A 84 -8.85 5.78 12.84
C VAL A 84 -8.49 6.75 13.97
N ASP A 85 -9.47 7.41 14.58
CA ASP A 85 -9.25 8.27 15.76
C ASP A 85 -8.65 7.49 16.94
N ARG A 86 -9.08 6.24 17.15
CA ARG A 86 -8.50 5.35 18.17
C ARG A 86 -7.05 5.01 17.86
N SER A 87 -6.73 4.70 16.60
CA SER A 87 -5.35 4.43 16.17
C SER A 87 -4.45 5.64 16.40
N ALA A 88 -4.92 6.83 15.99
CA ALA A 88 -4.26 8.10 16.23
C ALA A 88 -3.98 8.35 17.73
N ALA A 89 -4.95 8.04 18.60
CA ALA A 89 -4.79 8.17 20.04
C ALA A 89 -3.74 7.21 20.61
N VAL A 90 -3.71 5.94 20.19
CA VAL A 90 -2.68 4.96 20.61
C VAL A 90 -1.29 5.45 20.20
N VAL A 91 -1.14 5.95 18.97
CA VAL A 91 0.12 6.48 18.47
C VAL A 91 0.58 7.67 19.30
N ALA A 92 -0.29 8.67 19.50
CA ALA A 92 0.03 9.85 20.28
C ALA A 92 0.38 9.51 21.73
N HIS A 93 -0.33 8.56 22.34
CA HIS A 93 -0.09 8.11 23.71
C HIS A 93 1.26 7.40 23.84
N GLY A 94 1.57 6.45 22.96
CA GLY A 94 2.84 5.73 22.99
C GLY A 94 4.04 6.65 22.81
N ARG A 95 3.96 7.64 21.93
CA ARG A 95 5.00 8.68 21.78
C ARG A 95 5.25 9.42 23.08
N HIS A 96 4.18 9.89 23.73
CA HIS A 96 4.28 10.60 25.02
C HIS A 96 4.88 9.72 26.12
N GLN A 97 4.51 8.43 26.17
CA GLN A 97 5.08 7.48 27.13
C GLN A 97 6.57 7.23 26.87
N LEU A 98 6.97 7.04 25.60
CA LEU A 98 8.37 6.89 25.24
C LEU A 98 9.19 8.12 25.63
N ASP A 99 8.71 9.33 25.32
CA ASP A 99 9.37 10.57 25.73
C ASP A 99 9.53 10.66 27.25
N SER A 100 8.50 10.28 28.01
CA SER A 100 8.55 10.21 29.48
C SER A 100 9.61 9.24 30.00
N VAL A 101 9.78 8.07 29.35
CA VAL A 101 10.82 7.09 29.73
C VAL A 101 12.21 7.63 29.45
N LYS A 102 12.43 8.26 28.29
CA LYS A 102 13.72 8.89 27.96
C LYS A 102 14.09 9.96 28.99
N ASP A 103 13.16 10.85 29.33
CA ASP A 103 13.40 11.92 30.29
C ASP A 103 13.74 11.35 31.67
N TRP A 104 13.04 10.30 32.10
CA TRP A 104 13.34 9.59 33.34
C TRP A 104 14.77 8.98 33.33
N VAL A 105 15.16 8.27 32.26
CA VAL A 105 16.49 7.67 32.16
C VAL A 105 17.58 8.74 32.16
N LEU A 106 17.40 9.84 31.42
CA LEU A 106 18.37 10.93 31.36
C LEU A 106 18.54 11.62 32.72
N ALA A 107 17.44 11.88 33.43
CA ALA A 107 17.47 12.45 34.78
C ALA A 107 18.14 11.51 35.80
N ALA A 108 17.82 10.22 35.74
CA ALA A 108 18.41 9.21 36.60
C ALA A 108 19.91 9.05 36.32
N ALA A 109 20.31 8.98 35.05
CA ALA A 109 21.70 8.92 34.63
C ALA A 109 22.51 10.16 35.06
N GLY A 110 21.91 11.35 35.02
CA GLY A 110 22.52 12.60 35.49
C GLY A 110 22.79 12.64 36.99
N SER A 111 22.11 11.80 37.78
CA SER A 111 22.26 11.71 39.23
C SER A 111 23.33 10.69 39.68
N VAL A 112 23.92 9.96 38.74
CA VAL A 112 24.92 8.91 39.01
C VAL A 112 26.31 9.52 39.25
N PRO A 113 27.05 9.11 40.32
CA PRO A 113 28.41 9.59 40.58
C PRO A 113 29.40 9.25 39.47
N LYS A 114 30.46 10.05 39.30
CA LYS A 114 31.53 9.72 38.33
C LYS A 114 32.44 8.61 38.86
N GLY A 115 32.80 7.66 37.99
CA GLY A 115 33.75 6.57 38.28
C GLY A 115 33.11 5.17 38.27
N PRO A 116 33.87 4.12 38.59
CA PRO A 116 33.44 2.73 38.40
C PRO A 116 32.17 2.34 39.16
N ALA A 117 31.96 2.91 40.36
CA ALA A 117 30.75 2.68 41.15
C ALA A 117 29.50 3.28 40.48
N GLY A 118 29.64 4.42 39.80
CA GLY A 118 28.56 5.02 39.03
C GLY A 118 28.25 4.24 37.75
N GLU A 119 29.27 3.74 37.06
CA GLU A 119 29.06 2.87 35.88
C GLU A 119 28.23 1.63 36.23
N GLN A 120 28.43 1.04 37.42
CA GLN A 120 27.60 -0.07 37.91
C GLN A 120 26.16 0.35 38.23
N MET A 121 25.94 1.57 38.73
CA MET A 121 24.59 2.10 39.00
C MET A 121 23.82 2.44 37.72
N MET A 122 24.51 2.68 36.59
CA MET A 122 23.89 2.99 35.30
C MET A 122 23.16 1.79 34.69
N ILE A 123 23.68 0.58 34.90
CA ILE A 123 23.15 -0.67 34.32
C ILE A 123 21.67 -0.90 34.67
N PRO A 124 21.25 -0.90 35.95
CA PRO A 124 19.84 -1.12 36.30
C PRO A 124 18.90 0.00 35.84
N ILE A 125 19.39 1.25 35.75
CA ILE A 125 18.60 2.39 35.22
C ILE A 125 18.28 2.15 33.74
N VAL A 126 19.31 1.86 32.95
CA VAL A 126 19.15 1.58 31.52
C VAL A 126 18.34 0.33 31.28
N ALA A 127 18.57 -0.75 32.06
CA ALA A 127 17.80 -1.98 31.93
C ALA A 127 16.30 -1.75 32.17
N LYS A 128 15.93 -0.96 33.18
CA LYS A 128 14.53 -0.57 33.41
C LYS A 128 13.99 0.26 32.24
N GLY A 129 14.74 1.27 31.79
CA GLY A 129 14.32 2.11 30.66
C GLY A 129 14.06 1.28 29.39
N CYS A 130 14.94 0.34 29.05
CA CYS A 130 14.73 -0.57 27.94
C CYS A 130 13.49 -1.46 28.14
N SER A 131 13.26 -1.98 29.35
CA SER A 131 12.07 -2.76 29.67
C SER A 131 10.78 -1.95 29.47
N ASP A 132 10.74 -0.71 29.99
CA ASP A 132 9.57 0.16 29.85
C ASP A 132 9.31 0.49 28.37
N VAL A 133 10.37 0.73 27.57
CA VAL A 133 10.25 0.92 26.11
C VAL A 133 9.64 -0.31 25.45
N THR A 134 10.13 -1.51 25.78
CA THR A 134 9.57 -2.77 25.25
C THR A 134 8.09 -2.92 25.62
N ASP A 135 7.72 -2.66 26.87
CA ASP A 135 6.34 -2.78 27.34
C ASP A 135 5.40 -1.81 26.62
N ILE A 136 5.83 -0.56 26.38
CA ILE A 136 5.06 0.44 25.63
C ILE A 136 4.83 -0.01 24.19
N VAL A 137 5.88 -0.48 23.50
CA VAL A 137 5.79 -0.94 22.11
C VAL A 137 4.87 -2.16 22.02
N THR A 138 5.06 -3.16 22.88
CA THR A 138 4.23 -4.37 22.89
C THR A 138 2.76 -4.07 23.18
N THR A 139 2.49 -3.20 24.16
CA THR A 139 1.11 -2.81 24.51
C THR A 139 0.44 -2.06 23.35
N SER A 140 1.14 -1.07 22.78
CA SER A 140 0.62 -0.28 21.66
C SER A 140 0.34 -1.16 20.43
N ASN A 141 1.22 -2.12 20.13
CA ASN A 141 0.99 -3.09 19.05
C ASN A 141 -0.26 -3.95 19.29
N GLY A 142 -0.49 -4.40 20.53
CA GLY A 142 -1.70 -5.15 20.88
C GLY A 142 -2.98 -4.33 20.71
N GLU A 143 -2.95 -3.05 21.09
CA GLU A 143 -4.08 -2.12 20.91
C GLU A 143 -4.35 -1.85 19.42
N LEU A 144 -3.30 -1.59 18.64
CA LEU A 144 -3.39 -1.38 17.19
C LEU A 144 -3.88 -2.63 16.45
N ALA A 145 -3.41 -3.83 16.83
CA ALA A 145 -3.91 -5.09 16.27
C ALA A 145 -5.40 -5.30 16.57
N THR A 146 -5.86 -4.90 17.76
CA THR A 146 -7.28 -4.94 18.11
C THR A 146 -8.11 -3.96 17.28
N ILE A 147 -7.58 -2.76 17.02
CA ILE A 147 -8.20 -1.77 16.13
C ILE A 147 -8.26 -2.30 14.69
N ALA A 148 -7.16 -2.85 14.17
CA ALA A 148 -7.09 -3.45 12.84
C ALA A 148 -8.14 -4.56 12.67
N GLY A 149 -8.32 -5.43 13.67
CA GLY A 149 -9.36 -6.46 13.66
C GLY A 149 -10.78 -5.88 13.57
N ARG A 150 -11.05 -4.73 14.20
CA ARG A 150 -12.34 -4.03 14.07
C ARG A 150 -12.52 -3.40 12.70
N ILE A 151 -11.48 -2.76 12.15
CA ILE A 151 -11.50 -2.21 10.78
C ILE A 151 -11.76 -3.31 9.75
N SER A 152 -11.08 -4.45 9.84
CA SER A 152 -11.30 -5.60 8.94
C SER A 152 -12.74 -6.12 9.01
N LYS A 153 -13.36 -6.12 10.20
CA LYS A 153 -14.76 -6.49 10.36
C LYS A 153 -15.69 -5.48 9.67
N LEU A 154 -15.43 -4.18 9.82
CA LEU A 154 -16.18 -3.13 9.11
C LEU A 154 -16.05 -3.27 7.59
N GLY A 155 -14.85 -3.57 7.09
CA GLY A 155 -14.62 -3.86 5.66
C GLY A 155 -15.37 -5.09 5.15
N ALA A 156 -15.51 -6.14 5.98
CA ALA A 156 -16.36 -7.29 5.65
C ALA A 156 -17.84 -6.90 5.59
N GLU A 157 -18.32 -6.07 6.51
CA GLU A 157 -19.70 -5.56 6.49
C GLU A 157 -19.97 -4.71 5.24
N TYR A 158 -19.00 -3.90 4.79
CA TYR A 158 -19.07 -3.19 3.51
C TYR A 158 -19.26 -4.14 2.31
N ARG A 159 -18.48 -5.22 2.23
CA ARG A 159 -18.59 -6.23 1.16
C ARG A 159 -19.93 -6.97 1.16
N THR A 160 -20.61 -7.07 2.30
CA THR A 160 -21.97 -7.64 2.32
C THR A 160 -23.01 -6.71 1.69
N LEU A 161 -22.78 -5.38 1.70
CA LEU A 161 -23.68 -4.39 1.10
C LEU A 161 -23.51 -4.28 -0.41
N SER A 162 -22.31 -4.54 -0.93
CA SER A 162 -22.04 -4.54 -2.38
C SER A 162 -22.66 -5.74 -3.11
N GLY A 163 -23.30 -6.67 -2.38
CA GLY A 163 -23.91 -7.87 -2.93
C GLY A 163 -22.86 -8.92 -3.28
N GLY A 164 -22.87 -10.06 -2.58
CA GLY A 164 -22.25 -11.27 -3.11
C GLY A 164 -23.05 -11.75 -4.32
N GLU A 165 -22.81 -11.19 -5.50
CA GLU A 165 -23.50 -11.60 -6.73
C GLU A 165 -22.86 -12.85 -7.32
N LYS A 166 -23.52 -13.99 -7.08
CA LYS A 166 -23.57 -15.03 -8.10
C LYS A 166 -24.43 -14.50 -9.26
N GLN A 167 -23.86 -14.42 -10.46
CA GLN A 167 -24.63 -14.18 -11.69
C GLN A 167 -25.74 -15.23 -11.81
N PRO A 168 -27.01 -14.84 -12.00
CA PRO A 168 -28.01 -15.72 -12.57
C PRO A 168 -27.86 -15.71 -14.10
N GLU A 169 -27.56 -16.87 -14.67
CA GLU A 169 -27.72 -17.11 -16.10
C GLU A 169 -29.15 -16.84 -16.55
N GLY A 170 -29.28 -16.09 -17.65
CA GLY A 170 -30.39 -16.20 -18.59
C GLY A 170 -31.73 -15.61 -18.15
N THR A 171 -32.06 -14.43 -18.66
CA THR A 171 -33.05 -14.28 -19.74
C THR A 171 -33.23 -12.80 -20.06
N ASP A 172 -32.92 -12.47 -21.30
CA ASP A 172 -33.20 -11.18 -21.90
C ASP A 172 -34.71 -11.04 -22.12
N ALA A 173 -35.32 -10.06 -21.46
CA ALA A 173 -36.65 -9.57 -21.77
C ALA A 173 -36.77 -8.09 -21.36
N LEU A 174 -36.69 -7.23 -22.37
CA LEU A 174 -37.19 -5.84 -22.42
C LEU A 174 -36.18 -4.69 -22.16
N GLY A 175 -35.08 -4.65 -22.91
CA GLY A 175 -34.85 -3.72 -24.02
C GLY A 175 -35.16 -2.20 -23.97
N TRP A 176 -35.32 -1.52 -22.83
CA TRP A 176 -35.65 -0.07 -22.80
C TRP A 176 -34.61 0.89 -22.20
N TRP A 177 -33.41 0.42 -21.80
CA TRP A 177 -32.35 1.29 -21.25
C TRP A 177 -31.13 1.35 -22.18
N LYS A 178 -31.24 2.11 -23.28
CA LYS A 178 -30.07 2.76 -23.88
C LYS A 178 -30.33 4.25 -23.96
N GLN A 179 -29.88 4.98 -22.94
CA GLN A 179 -29.20 6.29 -22.98
C GLN A 179 -29.28 6.94 -21.59
N GLY A 180 -28.15 7.06 -20.89
CA GLY A 180 -28.09 7.92 -19.71
C GLY A 180 -26.94 7.68 -18.73
N GLU A 181 -26.41 6.47 -18.62
CA GLU A 181 -25.27 6.16 -17.76
C GLU A 181 -24.07 5.76 -18.62
N PRO A 182 -22.82 6.20 -18.31
CA PRO A 182 -21.67 5.53 -18.88
C PRO A 182 -21.79 4.04 -18.52
N PRO A 183 -21.44 3.11 -19.43
CA PRO A 183 -21.57 1.68 -19.15
C PRO A 183 -20.87 1.34 -17.83
N PRO A 184 -21.29 0.29 -17.10
CA PRO A 184 -20.45 -0.27 -16.06
C PRO A 184 -19.08 -0.49 -16.69
N VAL A 185 -18.08 0.26 -16.22
CA VAL A 185 -16.72 0.15 -16.75
C VAL A 185 -16.30 -1.26 -16.41
N ASP A 186 -15.88 -2.03 -17.42
CA ASP A 186 -15.30 -3.33 -17.19
C ASP A 186 -14.18 -3.16 -16.15
N PRO A 187 -14.18 -3.87 -15.01
CA PRO A 187 -13.15 -3.72 -13.98
C PRO A 187 -11.73 -3.80 -14.54
N LEU A 188 -11.51 -4.60 -15.59
CA LEU A 188 -10.21 -4.71 -16.25
C LEU A 188 -9.88 -3.47 -17.11
N GLU A 189 -10.89 -2.83 -17.72
CA GLU A 189 -10.71 -1.52 -18.37
C GLU A 189 -10.49 -0.40 -17.35
N GLU A 190 -11.11 -0.48 -16.17
CA GLU A 190 -10.87 0.46 -15.08
C GLU A 190 -9.44 0.32 -14.54
N ILE A 191 -8.96 -0.91 -14.35
CA ILE A 191 -7.56 -1.17 -13.99
C ILE A 191 -6.64 -0.60 -15.06
N LEU A 192 -6.85 -0.95 -16.34
CA LEU A 192 -6.02 -0.43 -17.43
C LEU A 192 -5.97 1.10 -17.44
N ARG A 193 -7.08 1.77 -17.13
CA ARG A 193 -7.14 3.24 -17.09
C ARG A 193 -6.50 3.86 -15.85
N LYS A 194 -6.69 3.25 -14.67
CA LYS A 194 -6.25 3.79 -13.38
C LYS A 194 -4.75 3.56 -13.16
N TYR A 195 -4.25 2.41 -13.59
CA TYR A 195 -2.88 1.98 -13.38
C TYR A 195 -2.03 2.39 -14.58
N GLN A 196 -1.89 3.70 -14.76
CA GLN A 196 -0.99 4.30 -15.74
C GLN A 196 -0.24 5.45 -15.06
N VAL A 197 1.07 5.55 -15.26
CA VAL A 197 1.87 6.61 -14.63
C VAL A 197 2.62 7.42 -15.68
N GLU A 198 2.67 8.75 -15.50
CA GLU A 198 3.44 9.62 -16.38
C GLU A 198 4.91 9.18 -16.40
N GLU A 199 5.52 9.15 -17.59
CA GLU A 199 6.94 8.89 -17.77
C GLU A 199 7.80 9.78 -16.84
N ASP A 200 9.00 9.30 -16.49
CA ASP A 200 9.93 10.11 -15.71
C ASP A 200 10.37 11.33 -16.56
N PRO A 201 10.11 12.58 -16.11
CA PRO A 201 10.51 13.77 -16.87
C PRO A 201 12.03 13.90 -17.03
N ASP A 202 12.81 13.25 -16.15
CA ASP A 202 14.27 13.21 -16.21
C ASP A 202 14.79 12.01 -17.03
N GLY A 203 13.89 11.19 -17.59
CA GLY A 203 14.19 10.03 -18.42
C GLY A 203 14.83 8.87 -17.66
N THR A 204 15.61 8.06 -18.38
CA THR A 204 16.35 6.91 -17.83
C THR A 204 17.85 7.21 -17.72
N ARG A 205 18.53 6.48 -16.84
CA ARG A 205 19.99 6.53 -16.68
C ARG A 205 20.56 5.13 -16.44
N GLU A 206 21.80 4.95 -16.86
CA GLU A 206 22.61 3.81 -16.40
C GLU A 206 23.01 4.08 -14.95
N TRP A 207 22.51 3.26 -14.04
CA TRP A 207 22.78 3.37 -12.63
C TRP A 207 23.66 2.22 -12.15
N GLU A 208 24.62 2.53 -11.30
CA GLU A 208 25.48 1.57 -10.62
C GLU A 208 25.38 1.80 -9.10
N PRO A 209 25.35 0.72 -8.29
CA PRO A 209 25.28 0.86 -6.85
C PRO A 209 26.55 1.53 -6.29
N PRO A 210 26.46 2.26 -5.16
CA PRO A 210 27.63 2.92 -4.58
C PRO A 210 28.76 1.95 -4.24
N TRP A 211 30.00 2.45 -4.20
CA TRP A 211 31.13 1.67 -3.74
C TRP A 211 30.89 1.13 -2.31
N PRO A 212 31.17 -0.16 -2.01
CA PRO A 212 31.92 -1.12 -2.83
C PRO A 212 31.09 -2.02 -3.75
N LEU A 213 29.77 -1.88 -3.80
CA LEU A 213 28.88 -2.81 -4.51
C LEU A 213 29.04 -2.77 -6.04
N ASN A 214 29.32 -1.60 -6.64
CA ASN A 214 29.57 -1.48 -8.09
C ASN A 214 30.72 -2.36 -8.62
N MET A 215 31.62 -2.82 -7.76
CA MET A 215 32.70 -3.73 -8.19
C MET A 215 32.22 -5.14 -8.53
N MET A 216 30.96 -5.49 -8.23
CA MET A 216 30.40 -6.84 -8.39
C MET A 216 29.10 -6.87 -9.21
N THR A 217 28.64 -5.74 -9.74
CA THR A 217 27.33 -5.62 -10.41
C THR A 217 27.45 -4.81 -11.70
N ASP A 218 26.77 -5.24 -12.76
CA ASP A 218 26.68 -4.49 -14.01
C ASP A 218 25.75 -3.25 -13.87
N PRO A 219 25.96 -2.20 -14.68
CA PRO A 219 25.04 -1.06 -14.75
C PRO A 219 23.62 -1.51 -15.09
N LYS A 220 22.63 -0.92 -14.41
CA LYS A 220 21.20 -1.17 -14.63
C LYS A 220 20.60 0.05 -15.34
N HIS A 221 19.89 -0.19 -16.44
CA HIS A 221 19.11 0.85 -17.13
C HIS A 221 17.78 1.06 -16.41
N ILE A 222 17.65 2.16 -15.68
CA ILE A 222 16.50 2.43 -14.80
C ILE A 222 16.03 3.89 -14.92
N THR A 223 14.85 4.22 -14.40
CA THR A 223 14.37 5.61 -14.41
C THR A 223 15.21 6.49 -13.47
N ALA A 224 15.29 7.79 -13.76
CA ALA A 224 16.03 8.72 -12.91
C ALA A 224 15.45 8.82 -11.48
N ALA A 225 14.14 8.69 -11.32
CA ALA A 225 13.42 8.62 -10.06
C ALA A 225 13.74 7.33 -9.29
N GLU A 226 13.69 6.17 -9.96
CA GLU A 226 14.05 4.88 -9.34
C GLU A 226 15.48 4.96 -8.79
N ALA A 227 16.37 5.49 -9.61
CA ALA A 227 17.77 5.58 -9.28
C ALA A 227 18.05 6.58 -8.13
N ARG A 228 17.27 7.67 -8.01
CA ARG A 228 17.34 8.58 -6.86
C ARG A 228 16.91 7.88 -5.56
N ILE A 229 15.87 7.07 -5.62
CA ILE A 229 15.40 6.29 -4.47
C ILE A 229 16.46 5.27 -4.05
N LEU A 230 17.11 4.61 -5.02
CA LEU A 230 18.21 3.68 -4.74
C LEU A 230 19.45 4.37 -4.15
N ASP A 231 19.76 5.60 -4.56
CA ASP A 231 20.90 6.38 -4.02
C ASP A 231 20.74 6.69 -2.52
N GLU A 232 19.52 6.62 -1.98
CA GLU A 232 19.23 6.86 -0.55
C GLU A 232 19.39 5.61 0.33
N LEU A 233 19.50 4.42 -0.26
CA LEU A 233 19.64 3.17 0.49
C LEU A 233 21.06 3.04 1.07
N SER A 234 21.13 2.56 2.32
CA SER A 234 22.40 2.11 2.89
C SER A 234 22.90 0.83 2.18
N PRO A 235 24.19 0.48 2.29
CA PRO A 235 24.71 -0.75 1.68
C PRO A 235 24.03 -2.04 2.17
N LEU A 236 23.49 -2.05 3.40
CA LEU A 236 22.73 -3.19 3.91
C LEU A 236 21.35 -3.27 3.26
N GLU A 237 20.66 -2.14 3.13
CA GLU A 237 19.36 -2.08 2.44
C GLU A 237 19.48 -2.39 0.96
N MET A 238 20.58 -2.00 0.31
CA MET A 238 20.87 -2.36 -1.07
C MET A 238 21.04 -3.87 -1.23
N ARG A 239 21.76 -4.52 -0.31
CA ARG A 239 21.88 -5.98 -0.30
C ARG A 239 20.53 -6.65 -0.10
N ASP A 240 19.71 -6.12 0.81
CA ASP A 240 18.37 -6.67 1.05
C ASP A 240 17.49 -6.53 -0.20
N MET A 241 17.59 -5.41 -0.93
CA MET A 241 16.90 -5.21 -2.20
C MET A 241 17.31 -6.24 -3.25
N ASP A 242 18.61 -6.48 -3.43
CA ASP A 242 19.09 -7.48 -4.39
C ASP A 242 18.61 -8.90 -4.01
N GLN A 243 18.60 -9.23 -2.70
CA GLN A 243 18.07 -10.50 -2.21
C GLN A 243 16.56 -10.65 -2.44
N ILE A 244 15.79 -9.58 -2.23
CA ILE A 244 14.34 -9.55 -2.47
C ILE A 244 14.04 -9.75 -3.96
N LYS A 245 14.78 -9.08 -4.84
CA LYS A 245 14.66 -9.26 -6.29
C LYS A 245 14.95 -10.70 -6.70
N GLU A 246 16.07 -11.27 -6.24
CA GLU A 246 16.46 -12.64 -6.55
C GLU A 246 15.41 -13.64 -6.03
N ALA A 247 14.92 -13.46 -4.81
CA ALA A 247 13.88 -14.32 -4.24
C ALA A 247 12.59 -14.28 -5.07
N ALA A 248 12.15 -13.09 -5.51
CA ALA A 248 10.96 -12.96 -6.33
C ALA A 248 11.12 -13.62 -7.72
N GLU A 249 12.27 -13.45 -8.37
CA GLU A 249 12.56 -14.07 -9.67
C GLU A 249 12.63 -15.60 -9.60
N VAL A 250 13.27 -16.13 -8.55
CA VAL A 250 13.41 -17.58 -8.35
C VAL A 250 12.06 -18.20 -8.02
N GLU A 251 11.34 -17.65 -7.04
CA GLU A 251 10.10 -18.23 -6.55
C GLU A 251 9.00 -18.18 -7.61
N ALA A 252 8.95 -17.12 -8.42
CA ALA A 252 8.06 -17.02 -9.56
C ALA A 252 8.20 -18.20 -10.53
N LYS A 253 9.44 -18.53 -10.92
CA LYS A 253 9.72 -19.65 -11.85
C LYS A 253 9.44 -21.02 -11.23
N VAL A 254 9.48 -21.13 -9.90
CA VAL A 254 9.18 -22.37 -9.17
C VAL A 254 7.68 -22.61 -9.13
N ARG A 255 6.89 -21.60 -8.74
CA ARG A 255 5.42 -21.73 -8.57
C ARG A 255 4.65 -21.62 -9.87
N PHE A 256 5.11 -20.74 -10.77
CA PHE A 256 4.55 -20.54 -12.10
C PHE A 256 5.63 -20.76 -13.16
N PRO A 257 6.01 -22.02 -13.47
CA PRO A 257 7.05 -22.28 -14.44
C PRO A 257 6.67 -21.78 -15.83
N PRO A 258 7.58 -21.11 -16.56
CA PRO A 258 7.29 -20.58 -17.89
C PRO A 258 7.06 -21.72 -18.88
N GLN A 259 5.95 -21.68 -19.61
CA GLN A 259 5.49 -22.80 -20.45
C GLN A 259 6.02 -22.73 -21.88
N ASN A 260 6.25 -21.54 -22.45
CA ASN A 260 6.71 -21.38 -23.83
C ASN A 260 8.23 -21.18 -23.98
N GLY A 261 9.00 -21.60 -22.97
CA GLY A 261 10.45 -21.52 -22.94
C GLY A 261 10.97 -20.78 -21.72
N VAL A 262 12.23 -20.99 -21.36
CA VAL A 262 12.82 -20.49 -20.10
C VAL A 262 12.82 -18.96 -19.94
N ASN A 263 12.60 -18.22 -21.03
CA ASN A 263 12.56 -16.76 -21.06
C ASN A 263 11.13 -16.20 -21.15
N ASP A 264 10.10 -17.05 -21.23
CA ASP A 264 8.69 -16.64 -21.28
C ASP A 264 8.19 -16.31 -19.87
N THR A 265 8.72 -15.23 -19.29
CA THR A 265 8.49 -14.85 -17.89
C THR A 265 7.91 -13.44 -17.73
N ALA A 266 7.58 -12.78 -18.85
CA ALA A 266 6.97 -11.45 -18.87
C ALA A 266 5.49 -11.57 -19.25
N ASP A 267 4.67 -10.63 -18.82
CA ASP A 267 3.25 -10.47 -19.21
C ASP A 267 2.31 -11.63 -18.77
N ASN A 268 2.82 -12.60 -18.01
CA ASN A 268 2.13 -13.86 -17.69
C ASN A 268 2.10 -14.15 -16.18
N HIS A 269 1.60 -15.32 -15.76
CA HIS A 269 1.49 -15.69 -14.34
C HIS A 269 2.84 -15.67 -13.59
N THR A 270 3.94 -15.99 -14.27
CA THR A 270 5.30 -15.85 -13.70
C THR A 270 5.57 -14.40 -13.33
N ASP A 271 5.15 -13.47 -14.18
CA ASP A 271 5.34 -12.05 -13.99
C ASP A 271 4.42 -11.49 -12.91
N ALA A 272 3.13 -11.83 -12.98
CA ALA A 272 2.14 -11.47 -11.96
C ALA A 272 2.58 -11.90 -10.56
N PHE A 273 3.05 -13.14 -10.41
CA PHE A 273 3.63 -13.60 -9.15
C PHE A 273 4.87 -12.80 -8.77
N ARG A 274 5.82 -12.63 -9.70
CA ARG A 274 7.08 -11.91 -9.44
C ARG A 274 6.82 -10.50 -8.92
N HIS A 275 5.97 -9.72 -9.57
CA HIS A 275 5.64 -8.34 -9.19
C HIS A 275 4.92 -8.27 -7.84
N THR A 276 3.93 -9.15 -7.64
CA THR A 276 3.17 -9.24 -6.39
C THR A 276 4.07 -9.62 -5.21
N TYR A 277 4.91 -10.65 -5.37
CA TYR A 277 5.79 -11.11 -4.29
C TYR A 277 6.95 -10.14 -4.03
N TRP A 278 7.53 -9.55 -5.07
CA TRP A 278 8.52 -8.48 -4.95
C TRP A 278 7.98 -7.31 -4.12
N ASN A 279 6.77 -6.84 -4.41
CA ASN A 279 6.13 -5.77 -3.63
C ASN A 279 5.77 -6.20 -2.21
N ALA A 280 5.38 -7.46 -1.98
CA ALA A 280 5.11 -7.97 -0.65
C ALA A 280 6.38 -7.95 0.23
N LEU A 281 7.49 -8.47 -0.29
CA LEU A 281 8.78 -8.51 0.42
C LEU A 281 9.34 -7.10 0.65
N MET A 282 9.29 -6.22 -0.35
CA MET A 282 9.71 -4.83 -0.18
C MET A 282 8.85 -4.11 0.85
N THR A 283 7.53 -4.35 0.88
CA THR A 283 6.62 -3.73 1.84
C THR A 283 6.93 -4.14 3.27
N GLN A 284 7.21 -5.42 3.52
CA GLN A 284 7.65 -5.87 4.83
C GLN A 284 8.99 -5.26 5.24
N ARG A 285 9.92 -5.08 4.28
CA ARG A 285 11.29 -4.62 4.59
C ARG A 285 11.43 -3.10 4.73
N PHE A 286 10.77 -2.35 3.86
CA PHE A 286 10.94 -0.91 3.67
C PHE A 286 9.66 -0.11 3.94
N GLY A 287 8.52 -0.78 4.10
CA GLY A 287 7.21 -0.17 4.32
C GLY A 287 6.47 0.11 3.01
N GLU A 288 5.13 0.03 3.08
CA GLU A 288 4.22 0.16 1.93
C GLU A 288 4.46 1.44 1.14
N GLN A 289 4.69 2.56 1.84
CA GLN A 289 4.84 3.87 1.21
C GLN A 289 6.09 3.93 0.33
N TRP A 290 7.23 3.53 0.89
CA TRP A 290 8.49 3.46 0.17
C TRP A 290 8.38 2.52 -1.02
N THR A 291 7.76 1.35 -0.81
CA THR A 291 7.56 0.34 -1.85
C THR A 291 6.70 0.86 -2.99
N ARG A 292 5.62 1.59 -2.70
CA ARG A 292 4.80 2.21 -3.73
C ARG A 292 5.59 3.24 -4.53
N ASP A 293 6.30 4.13 -3.87
CA ASP A 293 7.08 5.18 -4.55
C ASP A 293 8.18 4.57 -5.45
N PHE A 294 8.88 3.53 -4.97
CA PHE A 294 9.90 2.82 -5.73
C PHE A 294 9.32 2.01 -6.90
N ALA A 295 8.28 1.20 -6.66
CA ALA A 295 7.64 0.40 -7.71
C ALA A 295 7.00 1.31 -8.77
N THR A 296 6.33 2.40 -8.37
CA THR A 296 5.83 3.39 -9.33
C THR A 296 6.97 4.02 -10.12
N ALA A 297 8.10 4.38 -9.49
CA ALA A 297 9.24 4.90 -10.23
C ALA A 297 9.83 3.90 -11.23
N HIS A 298 9.82 2.60 -10.91
CA HIS A 298 10.26 1.52 -11.80
C HIS A 298 9.43 1.46 -13.09
N GLU A 299 8.12 1.67 -12.99
CA GLU A 299 7.20 1.59 -14.15
C GLU A 299 7.21 2.83 -15.06
N ARG A 300 7.86 3.93 -14.66
CA ARG A 300 7.87 5.22 -15.41
C ARG A 300 8.80 5.24 -16.63
N LEU A 301 9.00 4.09 -17.27
CA LEU A 301 9.87 3.93 -18.43
C LEU A 301 9.32 4.69 -19.65
N PRO A 302 10.19 5.29 -20.48
CA PRO A 302 9.76 5.91 -21.73
C PRO A 302 9.10 4.91 -22.67
N ASN A 303 7.91 5.24 -23.17
CA ASN A 303 7.07 4.39 -24.03
C ASN A 303 6.72 3.03 -23.41
N ASN A 304 6.49 2.97 -22.09
CA ASN A 304 6.05 1.74 -21.42
C ASN A 304 4.70 1.27 -22.01
N PRO A 305 4.59 0.03 -22.52
CA PRO A 305 3.32 -0.52 -22.98
C PRO A 305 2.23 -0.45 -21.93
N SER A 306 1.12 0.22 -22.25
CA SER A 306 0.04 0.53 -21.30
C SER A 306 -0.53 -0.71 -20.60
N THR A 307 -0.71 -1.81 -21.31
CA THR A 307 -1.25 -3.05 -20.75
C THR A 307 -0.26 -3.73 -19.80
N ALA A 308 1.05 -3.67 -20.06
CA ALA A 308 2.06 -4.21 -19.14
C ALA A 308 2.21 -3.31 -17.91
N GLU A 309 2.31 -2.00 -18.12
CA GLU A 309 2.36 -1.01 -17.02
C GLU A 309 1.17 -1.17 -16.06
N ALA A 310 -0.05 -1.33 -16.58
CA ALA A 310 -1.22 -1.53 -15.74
C ALA A 310 -1.20 -2.85 -14.98
N MET A 311 -0.78 -3.93 -15.64
CA MET A 311 -0.63 -5.24 -15.02
C MET A 311 0.34 -5.16 -13.84
N ASP A 312 1.53 -4.60 -14.07
CA ASP A 312 2.60 -4.51 -13.10
C ASP A 312 2.21 -3.60 -11.94
N LEU A 313 1.71 -2.39 -12.20
CA LEU A 313 1.28 -1.47 -11.14
C LEU A 313 0.13 -2.04 -10.29
N TYR A 314 -0.83 -2.75 -10.89
CA TYR A 314 -1.93 -3.38 -10.16
C TYR A 314 -1.43 -4.55 -9.29
N ASN A 315 -0.67 -5.47 -9.88
CA ASN A 315 -0.11 -6.61 -9.15
C ASN A 315 0.86 -6.17 -8.05
N ASN A 316 1.62 -5.09 -8.28
CA ASN A 316 2.43 -4.41 -7.28
C ASN A 316 1.55 -3.97 -6.09
N GLU A 317 0.38 -3.35 -6.33
CA GLU A 317 -0.57 -2.96 -5.26
C GLU A 317 -1.12 -4.15 -4.49
N VAL A 318 -1.51 -5.23 -5.18
CA VAL A 318 -1.95 -6.48 -4.53
C VAL A 318 -0.87 -7.01 -3.58
N GLY A 319 0.39 -7.01 -4.02
CA GLY A 319 1.53 -7.44 -3.21
C GLY A 319 1.71 -6.63 -1.93
N ARG A 320 1.62 -5.30 -2.04
CA ARG A 320 1.68 -4.41 -0.87
C ARG A 320 0.53 -4.69 0.11
N ALA A 321 -0.69 -4.86 -0.41
CA ALA A 321 -1.87 -5.17 0.40
C ALA A 321 -1.73 -6.51 1.15
N ILE A 322 -1.20 -7.55 0.49
CA ILE A 322 -0.93 -8.86 1.12
C ILE A 322 0.06 -8.70 2.28
N ALA A 323 1.15 -7.95 2.09
CA ALA A 323 2.14 -7.73 3.15
C ALA A 323 1.60 -6.90 4.32
N VAL A 324 0.82 -5.85 4.06
CA VAL A 324 0.17 -5.03 5.12
C VAL A 324 -0.82 -5.86 5.94
N ALA A 325 -1.56 -6.76 5.29
CA ALA A 325 -2.48 -7.68 5.97
C ALA A 325 -1.76 -8.78 6.77
N ASN A 326 -0.48 -9.06 6.45
CA ASN A 326 0.30 -10.15 7.03
C ASN A 326 1.72 -9.69 7.45
N PRO A 327 1.84 -8.77 8.41
CA PRO A 327 3.11 -8.14 8.76
C PRO A 327 4.14 -9.12 9.37
N ASP A 328 3.66 -10.19 10.00
CA ASP A 328 4.51 -11.20 10.66
C ASP A 328 4.71 -12.48 9.81
N ALA A 329 4.20 -12.51 8.57
CA ALA A 329 4.37 -13.66 7.69
C ALA A 329 5.84 -13.83 7.29
N SER A 330 6.35 -15.06 7.31
CA SER A 330 7.66 -15.38 6.73
C SER A 330 7.64 -15.17 5.21
N PRO A 331 8.80 -15.02 4.55
CA PRO A 331 8.88 -14.95 3.09
C PRO A 331 8.14 -16.11 2.40
N GLU A 332 8.27 -17.33 2.92
CA GLU A 332 7.56 -18.50 2.39
C GLU A 332 6.05 -18.40 2.55
N GLN A 333 5.57 -17.89 3.70
CA GLN A 333 4.15 -17.67 3.93
C GLN A 333 3.59 -16.55 3.03
N LEU A 334 4.38 -15.50 2.78
CA LEU A 334 4.01 -14.47 1.80
C LEU A 334 3.95 -15.06 0.39
N ALA A 335 4.92 -15.89 0.00
CA ALA A 335 4.89 -16.57 -1.29
C ALA A 335 3.65 -17.47 -1.43
N ASP A 336 3.25 -18.19 -0.37
CA ASP A 336 2.01 -18.99 -0.35
C ASP A 336 0.75 -18.13 -0.51
N LEU A 337 0.71 -16.95 0.10
CA LEU A 337 -0.42 -16.01 -0.04
C LEU A 337 -0.47 -15.37 -1.42
N VAL A 338 0.69 -15.07 -2.01
CA VAL A 338 0.78 -14.52 -3.37
C VAL A 338 0.39 -15.58 -4.40
N GLU A 339 0.81 -16.84 -4.23
CA GLU A 339 0.36 -17.94 -5.10
C GLU A 339 -1.15 -18.08 -5.05
N GLN A 340 -1.76 -18.04 -3.86
CA GLN A 340 -3.21 -18.06 -3.70
C GLN A 340 -3.90 -16.89 -4.42
N ALA A 341 -3.36 -15.68 -4.33
CA ALA A 341 -3.92 -14.51 -5.01
C ALA A 341 -3.86 -14.66 -6.54
N VAL A 342 -2.76 -15.21 -7.08
CA VAL A 342 -2.63 -15.50 -8.51
C VAL A 342 -3.62 -16.60 -8.93
N ASP A 343 -3.72 -17.68 -8.19
CA ASP A 343 -4.63 -18.80 -8.52
C ASP A 343 -6.12 -18.44 -8.37
N ALA A 344 -6.45 -17.50 -7.47
CA ALA A 344 -7.83 -17.08 -7.21
C ALA A 344 -8.34 -15.98 -8.15
N GLY A 345 -7.48 -15.43 -9.01
CA GLY A 345 -7.84 -14.35 -9.92
C GLY A 345 -7.83 -12.96 -9.28
N ASP A 346 -7.17 -12.79 -8.13
CA ASP A 346 -7.02 -11.48 -7.49
C ASP A 346 -5.98 -10.59 -8.21
N THR A 347 -5.08 -11.22 -8.99
CA THR A 347 -4.09 -10.56 -9.86
C THR A 347 -4.53 -10.55 -11.32
N VAL A 348 -3.87 -9.75 -12.15
CA VAL A 348 -4.12 -9.71 -13.60
C VAL A 348 -2.90 -10.15 -14.42
N VAL A 349 -3.15 -10.66 -15.61
CA VAL A 349 -2.17 -11.00 -16.65
C VAL A 349 -2.58 -10.37 -17.98
N ILE A 350 -1.72 -10.44 -19.00
CA ILE A 350 -2.08 -9.97 -20.34
C ILE A 350 -2.98 -10.99 -21.04
N ALA A 351 -4.15 -10.55 -21.50
CA ALA A 351 -5.08 -11.39 -22.25
C ALA A 351 -4.48 -11.80 -23.61
N PRO A 352 -4.88 -12.96 -24.17
CA PRO A 352 -4.52 -13.33 -25.54
C PRO A 352 -4.81 -12.20 -26.52
N GLY A 353 -3.79 -11.80 -27.29
CA GLY A 353 -3.86 -10.68 -28.23
C GLY A 353 -3.23 -9.37 -27.73
N GLY A 354 -2.89 -9.24 -26.44
CA GLY A 354 -2.00 -8.18 -25.94
C GLY A 354 -2.61 -6.80 -25.73
N GLU A 355 -3.89 -6.62 -26.08
CA GLU A 355 -4.59 -5.32 -26.01
C GLU A 355 -5.39 -5.12 -24.73
N ARG A 356 -5.55 -6.17 -23.91
CA ARG A 356 -6.38 -6.15 -22.69
C ARG A 356 -5.72 -6.93 -21.57
N LEU A 357 -6.15 -6.62 -20.34
CA LEU A 357 -5.89 -7.43 -19.16
C LEU A 357 -6.89 -8.59 -19.08
N ALA A 358 -6.54 -9.61 -18.32
CA ALA A 358 -7.42 -10.68 -17.89
C ALA A 358 -7.10 -11.05 -16.44
N TRP A 359 -8.11 -11.50 -15.68
CA TRP A 359 -7.88 -12.08 -14.36
C TRP A 359 -7.03 -13.33 -14.48
N SER A 360 -6.07 -13.52 -13.58
CA SER A 360 -5.09 -14.60 -13.67
C SER A 360 -5.72 -16.00 -13.68
N ASP A 361 -6.87 -16.22 -13.04
CA ASP A 361 -7.58 -17.51 -13.03
C ASP A 361 -8.36 -17.81 -14.33
N THR A 362 -8.57 -16.79 -15.18
CA THR A 362 -9.31 -16.94 -16.45
C THR A 362 -8.42 -17.36 -17.63
N ILE A 363 -7.10 -17.28 -17.48
CA ILE A 363 -6.11 -17.63 -18.49
C ILE A 363 -5.31 -18.84 -18.02
N ALA A 364 -5.23 -19.87 -18.86
CA ALA A 364 -4.40 -21.04 -18.54
C ALA A 364 -2.90 -20.68 -18.57
N LEU A 365 -2.10 -21.38 -17.79
CA LEU A 365 -0.64 -21.20 -17.78
C LEU A 365 -0.07 -21.36 -19.19
N GLY A 366 0.70 -20.36 -19.64
CA GLY A 366 1.29 -20.33 -20.98
C GLY A 366 0.38 -19.78 -22.08
N GLU A 367 -0.87 -19.44 -21.80
CA GLU A 367 -1.80 -18.84 -22.78
C GLU A 367 -1.90 -17.32 -22.67
N ALA A 368 -1.23 -16.70 -21.70
CA ALA A 368 -1.15 -15.24 -21.60
C ALA A 368 -0.56 -14.62 -22.88
N GLY A 369 -1.07 -13.45 -23.24
CA GLY A 369 -0.61 -12.70 -24.39
C GLY A 369 0.72 -11.99 -24.12
N THR A 370 1.29 -11.41 -25.17
CA THR A 370 2.37 -10.42 -25.05
C THR A 370 1.78 -9.05 -25.27
N THR A 371 2.15 -8.09 -24.42
CA THR A 371 1.68 -6.71 -24.48
C THR A 371 1.91 -6.08 -25.86
N THR A 372 0.98 -5.26 -26.34
CA THR A 372 1.18 -4.49 -27.58
C THR A 372 1.98 -3.22 -27.32
N ALA A 373 2.62 -2.64 -28.34
CA ALA A 373 3.36 -1.38 -28.20
C ALA A 373 2.47 -0.13 -27.97
N ALA A 374 1.18 -0.31 -27.64
CA ALA A 374 0.25 0.78 -27.41
C ALA A 374 0.55 1.45 -26.06
N THR A 375 0.64 2.78 -26.08
CA THR A 375 0.81 3.61 -24.89
C THR A 375 -0.44 4.48 -24.69
N VAL A 376 -0.78 4.78 -23.45
CA VAL A 376 -1.81 5.77 -23.10
C VAL A 376 -1.20 6.82 -22.17
N PRO A 377 -1.73 8.06 -22.14
CA PRO A 377 -1.23 9.07 -21.22
C PRO A 377 -1.35 8.60 -19.77
N GLY A 378 -0.22 8.53 -19.08
CA GLY A 378 -0.18 8.22 -17.65
C GLY A 378 -0.81 9.30 -16.79
N LEU A 379 -1.19 8.93 -15.57
CA LEU A 379 -1.60 9.88 -14.55
C LEU A 379 -0.36 10.43 -13.85
N PRO A 380 -0.36 11.71 -13.40
CA PRO A 380 0.72 12.20 -12.57
C PRO A 380 0.85 11.28 -11.36
N PRO A 381 2.07 10.87 -10.98
CA PRO A 381 2.24 10.05 -9.80
C PRO A 381 1.60 10.79 -8.62
N MET A 382 1.07 10.03 -7.67
CA MET A 382 0.67 10.57 -6.37
C MET A 382 1.83 10.33 -5.39
N PRO A 383 2.91 11.14 -5.43
CA PRO A 383 4.02 10.99 -4.51
C PRO A 383 3.48 11.32 -3.12
N THR A 384 3.59 10.36 -2.22
CA THR A 384 3.31 10.60 -0.80
C THR A 384 4.57 10.96 -0.04
N GLY A 385 5.73 10.86 -0.70
CA GLY A 385 6.94 11.48 -0.25
C GLY A 385 7.56 10.79 0.95
N ALA A 386 8.14 9.61 0.74
CA ALA A 386 9.13 9.11 1.68
C ALA A 386 10.10 8.16 0.98
N GLY A 387 11.35 8.60 0.81
CA GLY A 387 12.48 7.69 0.93
C GLY A 387 12.47 6.97 2.29
N PRO A 388 13.41 6.07 2.60
CA PRO A 388 13.42 5.27 3.84
C PRO A 388 13.52 6.08 5.16
N GLY A 389 13.26 7.40 5.16
CA GLY A 389 13.15 8.27 6.32
C GLY A 389 12.31 9.56 6.18
N GLY A 390 11.58 9.84 5.08
CA GLY A 390 10.87 11.14 4.83
C GLY A 390 11.82 12.34 4.65
N ILE A 391 11.64 13.37 3.81
CA ILE A 391 10.51 14.10 3.18
C ILE A 391 10.83 14.31 1.69
N TYR A 392 9.84 14.21 0.80
CA TYR A 392 9.94 14.62 -0.62
C TYR A 392 9.61 16.11 -0.81
N ASP A 393 10.49 16.86 -1.48
CA ASP A 393 10.28 18.24 -1.96
C ASP A 393 9.92 18.22 -3.47
N PRO A 394 8.65 18.47 -3.84
CA PRO A 394 8.19 18.48 -5.23
C PRO A 394 8.51 19.82 -5.93
N GLY A 395 9.81 20.11 -6.12
CA GLY A 395 10.31 20.88 -7.26
C GLY A 395 10.64 22.37 -7.07
N ARG A 396 11.75 22.79 -7.71
CA ARG A 396 11.80 23.96 -8.60
C ARG A 396 12.99 23.91 -9.59
N PRO A 397 12.82 24.40 -10.83
CA PRO A 397 13.87 24.48 -11.84
C PRO A 397 14.68 25.78 -11.73
N GLY A 398 16.01 25.65 -11.83
CA GLY A 398 16.96 26.72 -12.18
C GLY A 398 17.22 27.83 -11.15
N GLY A 399 18.46 27.92 -10.67
CA GLY A 399 18.99 29.15 -10.05
C GLY A 399 20.21 28.94 -9.16
N TYR A 400 21.41 29.22 -9.67
CA TYR A 400 22.59 29.46 -8.84
C TYR A 400 22.38 30.68 -7.93
N GLY A 401 22.80 30.58 -6.66
CA GLY A 401 22.79 31.71 -5.74
C GLY A 401 23.67 31.45 -4.51
N THR A 402 24.91 31.94 -4.57
CA THR A 402 25.85 32.03 -3.45
C THR A 402 25.35 32.94 -2.32
N SER A 403 25.92 32.73 -1.12
CA SER A 403 25.97 33.57 0.10
C SER A 403 25.08 33.06 1.24
N ALA A 404 25.38 33.24 2.53
CA ALA A 404 26.57 33.49 3.34
C ALA A 404 26.05 33.67 4.79
N GLY A 405 26.87 33.35 5.79
CA GLY A 405 26.65 33.72 7.21
C GLY A 405 26.01 32.58 8.01
N GLY A 406 26.65 31.95 8.99
CA GLY A 406 27.63 32.48 9.93
C GLY A 406 26.95 32.64 11.29
N TYR A 407 27.10 31.61 12.14
CA TYR A 407 27.61 31.63 13.52
C TYR A 407 27.34 30.28 14.18
#